data_AF-A0A1J5Q4E9-F1
#
_entry.id   AF-A0A1J5Q4E9-F1
#
_cell.length_a   1.000
_cell.length_b   1.000
_cell.length_c   1.000
_cell.angle_alpha   90.00
_cell.angle_beta   90.00
_cell.angle_gamma   90.00
#
_symmetry.space_group_name_H-M   'P 1'
#
loop_
_entity.id
_entity.type
_entity.pdbx_description
1 polymer ?
#
loop_
_entity_poly.entity_id
_entity_poly.type
_entity_poly.pdbx_seq_one_letter_code
_entity_poly.pdbx_strand_id
1 'polypeptide(L)'
;MTQRVVVDPVTRIEGHLRIEAETSADGTIIGAYSSGTMVRGIELILKGRDPREAWAFAQRICGVCTLVHGIASVRAVEDALKYPIPPNAQLIRNLMIAAQYVHDHVMHF
;
A
#
# COMPACT_ATOMS: atom_id res chain seq x y z
N MET A 1 26.40 -24.48 13.09
CA MET A 1 25.78 -24.73 11.78
C MET A 1 24.81 -23.61 11.50
N THR A 2 24.68 -23.20 10.25
CA THR A 2 23.66 -22.22 9.84
C THR A 2 22.30 -22.92 9.77
N GLN A 3 21.27 -22.28 10.33
CA GLN A 3 19.89 -22.79 10.29
C GLN A 3 19.01 -21.81 9.51
N ARG A 4 18.05 -22.33 8.74
CA ARG A 4 17.04 -21.51 8.05
C ARG A 4 15.73 -21.56 8.82
N VAL A 5 15.22 -20.38 9.16
CA VAL A 5 13.92 -20.17 9.81
C VAL A 5 12.97 -19.54 8.80
N VAL A 6 11.76 -20.07 8.70
CA VAL A 6 10.74 -19.64 7.75
C VAL A 6 9.47 -19.24 8.51
N VAL A 7 8.99 -18.03 8.27
CA VAL A 7 7.70 -17.53 8.78
C VAL A 7 6.78 -17.28 7.60
N ASP A 8 5.86 -18.22 7.40
CA ASP A 8 4.87 -18.22 6.33
C ASP A 8 3.60 -18.97 6.80
N PRO A 9 2.49 -18.27 7.10
CA PRO A 9 2.26 -16.85 6.85
C PRO A 9 2.84 -15.93 7.93
N VAL A 10 3.26 -14.72 7.54
CA VAL A 10 3.34 -13.59 8.48
C VAL A 10 1.92 -13.12 8.78
N THR A 11 1.54 -13.09 10.06
CA THR A 11 0.19 -12.73 10.51
C THR A 11 0.15 -11.32 11.09
N ARG A 12 -1.08 -10.78 11.30
CA ARG A 12 -1.35 -9.40 11.75
C ARG A 12 -0.75 -8.32 10.85
N ILE A 13 -0.77 -8.57 9.54
CA ILE A 13 -0.44 -7.62 8.48
C ILE A 13 -1.58 -7.58 7.47
N GLU A 14 -1.55 -6.60 6.57
CA GLU A 14 -2.34 -6.66 5.34
C GLU A 14 -1.64 -7.53 4.29
N GLY A 15 -2.41 -8.28 3.51
CA GLY A 15 -1.90 -9.05 2.38
C GLY A 15 -1.15 -10.34 2.74
N HIS A 16 -0.20 -10.71 1.88
CA HIS A 16 0.54 -11.98 1.97
C HIS A 16 2.04 -11.73 1.95
N LEU A 17 2.73 -12.16 3.01
CA LEU A 17 4.17 -12.01 3.17
C LEU A 17 4.78 -13.30 3.71
N ARG A 18 5.94 -13.63 3.17
CA ARG A 18 6.84 -14.68 3.63
C ARG A 18 8.17 -14.04 4.02
N ILE A 19 8.65 -14.33 5.22
CA ILE A 19 9.97 -13.94 5.71
C ILE A 19 10.80 -15.19 5.97
N GLU A 20 12.04 -15.19 5.48
CA GLU A 20 13.02 -16.23 5.78
C GLU A 20 14.26 -15.59 6.41
N ALA A 21 14.82 -16.24 7.42
CA ALA A 21 16.04 -15.81 8.07
C ALA A 21 17.04 -16.97 8.12
N GLU A 22 18.30 -16.65 7.86
CA GLU A 22 19.43 -17.53 8.14
C GLU A 22 20.06 -17.12 9.47
N THR A 23 20.23 -18.07 10.38
CA THR A 23 20.78 -17.81 11.70
C THR A 23 22.11 -18.54 11.88
N SER A 24 23.07 -17.87 12.51
CA SER A 24 24.27 -18.52 13.06
C SER A 24 23.91 -19.43 14.23
N ALA A 25 24.90 -20.18 14.73
CA ALA A 25 24.69 -21.14 15.81
C ALA A 25 24.27 -20.51 17.15
N ASP A 26 24.59 -19.24 17.37
CA ASP A 26 24.19 -18.43 18.53
C ASP A 26 22.82 -17.73 18.34
N GLY A 27 22.13 -17.97 17.22
CA GLY A 27 20.81 -17.41 16.93
C GLY A 27 20.83 -16.02 16.28
N THR A 28 22.01 -15.44 16.00
CA THR A 28 22.10 -14.15 15.30
C THR A 28 21.65 -14.29 13.84
N ILE A 29 20.78 -13.40 13.37
CA ILE A 29 20.35 -13.36 11.95
C ILE A 29 21.53 -12.86 11.10
N ILE A 30 22.00 -13.71 10.19
CA ILE A 30 23.10 -13.42 9.25
C ILE A 30 22.60 -13.22 7.81
N GLY A 31 21.34 -13.53 7.54
CA GLY A 31 20.68 -13.29 6.26
C GLY A 31 19.17 -13.21 6.44
N ALA A 32 18.50 -12.37 5.66
CA ALA A 32 17.05 -12.21 5.69
C ALA A 32 16.50 -12.02 4.27
N TYR A 33 15.36 -12.63 4.00
CA TYR A 33 14.70 -12.60 2.70
C TYR A 33 13.23 -12.20 2.89
N SER A 34 12.77 -11.22 2.11
CA SER A 34 11.40 -10.72 2.13
C SER A 34 10.72 -11.02 0.80
N SER A 35 9.62 -11.78 0.84
CA SER A 35 8.89 -12.22 -0.35
C SER A 35 7.41 -11.86 -0.23
N GLY A 36 6.94 -10.92 -1.05
CA GLY A 36 5.51 -10.69 -1.24
C GLY A 36 4.90 -11.85 -2.03
N THR A 37 3.93 -12.54 -1.45
CA THR A 37 3.38 -13.79 -2.01
C THR A 37 2.02 -13.59 -2.70
N MET A 38 1.71 -12.36 -3.12
CA MET A 38 0.48 -12.03 -3.85
C MET A 38 0.71 -11.05 -5.01
N VAL A 39 -0.15 -11.10 -6.03
CA VAL A 39 -0.19 -10.14 -7.14
C VAL A 39 -1.61 -10.01 -7.68
N ARG A 40 -2.00 -8.78 -8.09
CA ARG A 40 -3.30 -8.51 -8.74
C ARG A 40 -3.18 -7.76 -10.08
N GLY A 41 -2.12 -6.98 -10.28
CA GLY A 41 -1.88 -6.29 -11.56
C GLY A 41 -2.81 -5.09 -11.85
N ILE A 42 -3.10 -4.25 -10.84
CA ILE A 42 -3.94 -3.04 -11.03
C ILE A 42 -3.40 -2.13 -12.14
N GLU A 43 -2.08 -2.04 -12.30
CA GLU A 43 -1.42 -1.26 -13.37
C GLU A 43 -1.82 -1.75 -14.77
N LEU A 44 -1.96 -3.06 -14.95
CA LEU A 44 -2.42 -3.65 -16.22
C LEU A 44 -3.92 -3.41 -16.41
N ILE A 45 -4.71 -3.56 -15.35
CA ILE A 45 -6.16 -3.34 -15.36
C ILE A 45 -6.51 -1.89 -15.71
N LEU A 46 -5.67 -0.93 -15.34
CA LEU A 46 -5.86 0.49 -15.64
C LEU A 46 -5.58 0.87 -17.10
N LYS A 47 -4.87 0.03 -17.88
CA LYS A 47 -4.58 0.32 -19.29
C LYS A 47 -5.87 0.46 -20.10
N GLY A 48 -5.98 1.54 -20.86
CA GLY A 48 -7.13 1.83 -21.72
C GLY A 48 -8.39 2.30 -20.98
N ARG A 49 -8.34 2.48 -19.66
CA ARG A 49 -9.46 3.04 -18.89
C ARG A 49 -9.49 4.55 -18.99
N ASP A 50 -10.68 5.12 -18.78
CA ASP A 50 -10.83 6.56 -18.65
C ASP A 50 -10.07 7.05 -17.40
N PRO A 51 -9.19 8.06 -17.52
CA PRO A 51 -8.46 8.60 -16.37
C PRO A 51 -9.37 9.05 -15.21
N ARG A 52 -10.61 9.46 -15.49
CA ARG A 52 -11.59 9.87 -14.47
C ARG A 52 -12.07 8.70 -13.60
N GLU A 53 -11.94 7.46 -14.07
CA GLU A 53 -12.29 6.26 -13.31
C GLU A 53 -11.09 5.67 -12.57
N ALA A 54 -9.86 6.09 -12.91
CA ALA A 54 -8.63 5.47 -12.40
C ALA A 54 -8.57 5.42 -10.87
N TRP A 55 -9.05 6.46 -10.19
CA TRP A 55 -9.06 6.52 -8.73
C TRP A 55 -9.91 5.42 -8.10
N ALA A 56 -11.04 5.06 -8.71
CA ALA A 56 -11.93 4.04 -8.18
C ALA A 56 -11.26 2.66 -8.20
N PHE A 57 -10.49 2.36 -9.24
CA PHE A 57 -9.71 1.12 -9.37
C PHE A 57 -8.46 1.14 -8.46
N ALA A 58 -7.67 2.22 -8.52
CA ALA A 58 -6.46 2.36 -7.71
C ALA A 58 -6.77 2.32 -6.21
N GLN A 59 -7.91 2.85 -5.78
CA GLN A 59 -8.33 2.78 -4.38
C GLN A 59 -8.47 1.34 -3.87
N ARG A 60 -8.75 0.37 -4.74
CA ARG A 60 -8.84 -1.05 -4.36
C ARG A 60 -7.47 -1.72 -4.26
N ILE A 61 -6.37 -0.99 -4.41
CA ILE A 61 -5.03 -1.52 -4.12
C ILE A 61 -4.92 -1.94 -2.65
N CYS A 62 -5.49 -1.22 -1.70
CA CYS A 62 -5.43 -1.64 -0.30
C CYS A 62 -6.67 -1.17 0.46
N GLY A 63 -7.25 -2.05 1.27
CA GLY A 63 -8.39 -1.74 2.12
C GLY A 63 -8.03 -1.15 3.48
N VAL A 64 -6.78 -1.30 3.92
CA VAL A 64 -6.26 -0.72 5.18
C VAL A 64 -5.94 0.77 4.96
N CYS A 65 -5.04 1.08 4.02
CA CYS A 65 -4.74 2.45 3.62
C CYS A 65 -5.76 2.98 2.58
N THR A 66 -7.04 2.74 2.86
CA THR A 66 -8.22 2.74 1.96
C THR A 66 -8.42 3.93 1.02
N LEU A 67 -7.90 5.11 1.32
CA LEU A 67 -8.10 6.36 0.57
C LEU A 67 -6.88 6.77 -0.23
N VAL A 68 -5.67 6.45 0.23
CA VAL A 68 -4.44 7.12 -0.23
C VAL A 68 -4.18 6.91 -1.73
N HIS A 69 -4.45 5.71 -2.24
CA HIS A 69 -4.30 5.39 -3.65
C HIS A 69 -5.33 6.13 -4.53
N GLY A 70 -6.56 6.31 -4.04
CA GLY A 70 -7.58 7.09 -4.72
C GLY A 70 -7.17 8.56 -4.84
N ILE A 71 -6.71 9.17 -3.75
CA ILE A 71 -6.24 10.58 -3.76
C ILE A 71 -4.99 10.75 -4.62
N ALA A 72 -4.03 9.83 -4.55
CA ALA A 72 -2.85 9.85 -5.40
C ALA A 72 -3.24 9.78 -6.89
N SER A 73 -4.19 8.91 -7.25
CA SER A 73 -4.69 8.79 -8.62
C SER A 73 -5.38 10.06 -9.09
N VAL A 74 -6.23 10.69 -8.26
CA VAL A 74 -6.88 11.96 -8.60
C VAL A 74 -5.84 13.05 -8.84
N ARG A 75 -4.85 13.18 -7.95
CA ARG A 75 -3.76 14.16 -8.09
C ARG A 75 -2.94 13.94 -9.36
N ALA A 76 -2.63 12.68 -9.70
CA ALA A 76 -1.87 12.35 -10.90
C ALA A 76 -2.62 12.74 -12.19
N VAL A 77 -3.93 12.50 -12.25
CA VAL A 77 -4.75 12.88 -13.41
C VAL A 77 -4.92 14.39 -13.51
N GLU A 78 -5.15 15.07 -12.37
CA GLU A 78 -5.25 16.52 -12.32
C GLU A 78 -3.96 17.21 -12.74
N ASP A 79 -2.81 16.70 -12.31
CA ASP A 79 -1.49 17.18 -12.72
C ASP A 79 -1.28 17.02 -14.23
N ALA A 80 -1.56 15.82 -14.78
CA ALA A 80 -1.45 15.54 -16.21
C ALA A 80 -2.32 16.47 -17.08
N LEU A 81 -3.50 16.85 -16.56
CA LEU A 81 -4.44 17.75 -17.25
C LEU A 81 -4.24 19.23 -16.89
N LYS A 82 -3.32 19.56 -15.97
CA LYS A 82 -3.12 20.90 -15.40
C LYS A 82 -4.43 21.49 -14.86
N TYR A 83 -5.24 20.66 -14.21
CA TYR A 83 -6.57 21.03 -13.75
C TYR A 83 -6.51 21.85 -12.45
N PRO A 84 -7.13 23.03 -12.38
CA PRO A 84 -7.11 23.86 -11.18
C PRO A 84 -8.04 23.30 -10.10
N ILE A 85 -7.55 23.18 -8.87
CA ILE A 85 -8.29 22.63 -7.73
C ILE A 85 -8.80 23.75 -6.83
N PRO A 86 -10.12 23.85 -6.58
CA PRO A 86 -10.64 24.80 -5.61
C PRO A 86 -10.05 24.56 -4.21
N PRO A 87 -9.68 25.61 -3.45
CA PRO A 87 -9.09 25.44 -2.11
C PRO A 87 -9.92 24.56 -1.17
N ASN A 88 -11.24 24.68 -1.23
CA ASN A 88 -12.15 23.88 -0.40
C ASN A 88 -12.07 22.37 -0.72
N ALA A 89 -11.86 22.01 -1.99
CA ALA A 89 -11.67 20.60 -2.37
C ALA A 89 -10.35 20.07 -1.80
N GLN A 90 -9.27 20.85 -1.85
CA GLN A 90 -7.99 20.46 -1.25
C GLN A 90 -8.08 20.32 0.28
N LEU A 91 -8.81 21.22 0.95
CA LEU A 91 -9.04 21.12 2.40
C LEU A 91 -9.78 19.85 2.78
N ILE A 92 -10.85 19.50 2.06
CA ILE A 92 -11.59 18.25 2.28
C ILE A 92 -10.67 17.04 2.06
N ARG A 93 -9.88 17.01 0.99
CA ARG A 93 -8.92 15.92 0.74
C ARG A 93 -7.90 15.77 1.86
N ASN A 94 -7.39 16.89 2.39
CA ASN A 94 -6.46 16.88 3.51
C ASN A 94 -7.12 16.34 4.80
N LEU A 95 -8.36 16.75 5.09
CA LEU A 95 -9.12 16.22 6.23
C LEU A 95 -9.37 14.71 6.11
N MET A 96 -9.71 14.22 4.92
CA MET A 96 -9.92 12.79 4.69
C MET A 96 -8.62 11.99 4.85
N ILE A 97 -7.47 12.50 4.36
CA ILE A 97 -6.16 11.86 4.58
C ILE A 97 -5.82 11.85 6.07
N ALA A 98 -6.03 12.95 6.79
CA ALA A 98 -5.77 13.03 8.22
C ALA A 98 -6.64 12.04 9.01
N ALA A 99 -7.91 11.89 8.63
CA ALA A 99 -8.81 10.91 9.24
C ALA A 99 -8.32 9.47 9.01
N GLN A 100 -7.90 9.12 7.79
CA GLN A 100 -7.28 7.81 7.55
C GLN A 100 -6.01 7.65 8.38
N TYR A 101 -5.14 8.66 8.42
CA TYR A 101 -3.88 8.57 9.16
C TYR A 101 -4.13 8.20 10.63
N VAL A 102 -5.03 8.92 11.30
CA VAL A 102 -5.41 8.63 12.69
C VAL A 102 -5.98 7.22 12.83
N HIS A 103 -6.93 6.85 11.97
CA HIS A 103 -7.55 5.52 12.01
C HIS A 103 -6.51 4.39 11.83
N ASP A 104 -5.70 4.47 10.79
CA ASP A 104 -4.70 3.45 10.43
C ASP A 104 -3.67 3.25 11.56
N HIS A 105 -3.16 4.35 12.13
CA HIS A 105 -2.18 4.29 13.21
C HIS A 105 -2.76 3.72 14.50
N VAL A 106 -4.01 4.07 14.85
CA VAL A 106 -4.68 3.53 16.03
C VAL A 106 -5.03 2.05 15.85
N MET A 107 -5.45 1.65 14.65
CA MET A 107 -5.77 0.25 14.35
C MET A 107 -4.54 -0.65 14.27
N HIS A 108 -3.37 -0.09 13.94
CA HIS A 108 -2.12 -0.83 13.89
C HIS A 108 -1.52 -1.09 15.28
N PHE A 109 -1.63 -0.13 16.21
CA PHE A 109 -1.08 -0.23 17.58
C PHE A 109 -1.81 -1.27 18.43
#